data_AF-A0A962HW91-F1
#
_entry.id   AF-A0A962HW91-F1
#
_cell.length_a   1.000
_cell.length_b   1.000
_cell.length_c   1.000
_cell.angle_alpha   90.00
_cell.angle_beta   90.00
_cell.angle_gamma   90.00
#
_symmetry.space_group_name_H-M   'P 1'
#
loop_
_entity.id
_entity.type
_entity.pdbx_description
1 polymer ?
#
loop_
_entity_poly.entity_id
_entity_poly.type
_entity_poly.pdbx_seq_one_letter_code
_entity_poly.pdbx_strand_id
1 'polypeptide(L)'
;MTANDRAAPPAPTVTVASDGGSELVGRCARHIVDSFADYNSAFREITRRAPGRFDQRDLKGSQRDAVERIELYDRFVTSTIAQLELKLGARSHDKTLWHQIRQAFATAIAGLPDNEFTKTFFSSITRRLFHTVGVARAIEFVATELDPLASVTSEVIKDTYTNRGALSLLVEDLLDNLHYRSRWRDFDHSVQH
;
A
#
# COMPACT_ATOMS: atom_id res chain seq x y z
N MET A 1 51.78 47.66 18.23
CA MET A 1 52.51 46.41 17.95
C MET A 1 52.39 45.55 19.22
N THR A 2 51.30 44.76 19.28
CA THR A 2 51.26 43.28 19.40
C THR A 2 51.31 42.80 20.85
N ALA A 3 50.45 41.93 21.37
CA ALA A 3 49.16 41.37 20.99
C ALA A 3 48.59 40.79 22.29
N ASN A 4 47.31 41.03 22.59
CA ASN A 4 46.64 40.46 23.77
C ASN A 4 46.02 39.12 23.35
N ASP A 5 46.59 38.03 23.83
CA ASP A 5 46.22 36.66 23.47
C ASP A 5 44.96 36.25 24.26
N ARG A 6 43.78 36.44 23.66
CA ARG A 6 42.50 35.94 24.18
C ARG A 6 42.23 34.59 23.55
N ALA A 7 42.42 33.53 24.35
CA ALA A 7 41.99 32.18 24.02
C ALA A 7 40.50 32.15 23.64
N ALA A 8 40.19 31.57 22.49
CA ALA A 8 38.84 31.37 22.00
C ALA A 8 38.06 30.41 22.91
N PRO A 9 36.75 30.61 23.12
CA PRO A 9 35.93 29.66 23.86
C PRO A 9 35.87 28.31 23.12
N PRO A 10 35.83 27.17 23.84
CA PRO A 10 35.71 25.87 23.20
C PRO A 10 34.39 25.78 22.42
N ALA A 11 34.46 25.20 21.22
CA ALA A 11 33.31 24.93 20.39
C ALA A 11 32.28 24.07 21.16
N PRO A 12 30.97 24.30 20.96
CA PRO A 12 29.95 23.50 21.61
C PRO A 12 30.08 22.04 21.16
N THR A 13 30.35 21.17 22.13
CA THR A 13 30.36 19.71 21.95
C THR A 13 28.99 19.29 21.44
N VAL A 14 28.94 18.77 20.20
CA VAL A 14 27.74 18.14 19.65
C VAL A 14 27.53 16.83 20.41
N THR A 15 26.59 16.84 21.35
CA THR A 15 26.16 15.65 22.07
C THR A 15 25.40 14.74 21.10
N VAL A 16 26.05 13.68 20.63
CA VAL A 16 25.45 12.62 19.80
C VAL A 16 24.51 11.78 20.69
N ALA A 17 23.27 12.23 20.84
CA ALA A 17 22.17 11.47 21.44
C ALA A 17 21.15 11.05 20.37
N SER A 18 21.61 10.66 19.18
CA SER A 18 20.77 10.52 17.97
C SER A 18 20.53 9.09 17.46
N ASP A 19 21.19 8.06 17.99
CA ASP A 19 21.11 6.71 17.39
C ASP A 19 19.82 5.97 17.72
N GLY A 20 19.41 5.92 18.99
CA GLY A 20 18.21 5.17 19.40
C GLY A 20 16.88 5.75 18.88
N GLY A 21 16.83 7.07 18.69
CA GLY A 21 15.66 7.75 18.13
C GLY A 21 15.51 7.51 16.62
N SER A 22 16.61 7.61 15.87
CA SER A 22 16.64 7.33 14.44
C SER A 22 16.35 5.85 14.14
N GLU A 23 16.90 4.94 14.94
CA GLU A 23 16.63 3.50 14.79
C GLU A 23 15.16 3.18 15.06
N LEU A 24 14.55 3.75 16.11
CA LEU A 24 13.13 3.57 16.40
C LEU A 24 12.24 4.04 15.24
N VAL A 25 12.51 5.24 14.71
CA VAL A 25 11.80 5.79 13.55
C VAL A 25 11.88 4.84 12.36
N GLY A 26 13.09 4.39 12.01
CA GLY A 26 13.31 3.47 10.89
C GLY A 26 12.65 2.10 11.09
N ARG A 27 12.58 1.59 12.33
CA ARG A 27 11.88 0.33 12.63
C ARG A 27 10.36 0.48 12.52
N CYS A 28 9.80 1.58 13.01
CA CYS A 28 8.36 1.86 12.87
C CYS A 28 7.94 2.06 11.42
N ALA A 29 8.73 2.80 10.63
CA ALA A 29 8.47 2.97 9.20
C ALA A 29 8.49 1.62 8.45
N ARG A 30 9.52 0.80 8.64
CA ARG A 30 9.59 -0.56 8.05
C ARG A 30 8.42 -1.42 8.48
N HIS A 31 8.05 -1.39 9.76
CA HIS A 31 6.91 -2.16 10.25
C HIS A 31 5.59 -1.81 9.55
N ILE A 32 5.36 -0.54 9.20
CA ILE A 32 4.17 -0.14 8.44
C ILE A 32 4.24 -0.67 7.00
N VAL A 33 5.41 -0.62 6.36
CA VAL A 33 5.63 -1.19 5.02
C VAL A 33 5.36 -2.70 5.02
N ASP A 34 5.93 -3.42 5.98
CA ASP A 34 5.76 -4.88 6.11
C ASP A 34 4.28 -5.23 6.36
N SER A 35 3.61 -4.49 7.25
CA SER A 35 2.18 -4.70 7.53
C SER A 35 1.30 -4.49 6.29
N PHE A 36 1.66 -3.52 5.44
CA PHE A 36 0.97 -3.31 4.17
C PHE A 36 1.26 -4.45 3.17
N ALA A 37 2.49 -4.93 3.10
CA ALA A 37 2.85 -6.06 2.24
C ALA A 37 2.09 -7.33 2.64
N ASP A 38 1.97 -7.59 3.94
CA ASP A 38 1.20 -8.72 4.49
C ASP A 38 -0.29 -8.58 4.18
N TYR A 39 -0.86 -7.38 4.37
CA TYR A 39 -2.24 -7.07 3.96
C TYR A 39 -2.46 -7.36 2.47
N ASN A 40 -1.58 -6.85 1.62
CA ASN A 40 -1.70 -7.01 0.17
C ASN A 40 -1.56 -8.48 -0.24
N SER A 41 -0.69 -9.24 0.42
CA SER A 41 -0.57 -10.69 0.21
C SER A 41 -1.88 -11.41 0.56
N ALA A 42 -2.42 -11.18 1.76
CA ALA A 42 -3.68 -11.77 2.20
C ALA A 42 -4.87 -11.37 1.31
N PHE A 43 -4.91 -10.11 0.85
CA PHE A 43 -5.93 -9.64 -0.08
C PHE A 43 -5.86 -10.38 -1.42
N ARG A 44 -4.65 -10.59 -1.95
CA ARG A 44 -4.42 -11.37 -3.18
C ARG A 44 -4.78 -12.83 -3.01
N GLU A 45 -4.54 -13.42 -1.84
CA GLU A 45 -4.96 -14.79 -1.53
C GLU A 45 -6.47 -14.97 -1.60
N ILE A 46 -7.25 -14.06 -1.00
CA ILE A 46 -8.71 -14.11 -1.10
C ILE A 46 -9.16 -13.89 -2.55
N THR A 47 -8.55 -12.91 -3.24
CA THR A 47 -8.87 -12.61 -4.65
C THR A 47 -8.61 -13.81 -5.57
N ARG A 48 -7.55 -14.60 -5.30
CA ARG A 48 -7.20 -15.79 -6.08
C ARG A 48 -8.24 -16.93 -5.96
N ARG A 49 -9.13 -16.87 -4.97
CA ARG A 49 -10.22 -17.86 -4.82
C ARG A 49 -11.32 -17.67 -5.88
N ALA A 50 -11.45 -16.47 -6.47
CA ALA A 50 -12.57 -16.10 -7.33
C ALA A 50 -12.78 -17.05 -8.54
N PRO A 51 -11.75 -17.45 -9.32
CA PRO A 51 -11.94 -18.41 -10.41
C PRO A 51 -12.52 -19.75 -9.93
N GLY A 52 -12.03 -20.27 -8.81
CA GLY A 52 -12.53 -21.51 -8.23
C GLY A 52 -13.97 -21.41 -7.73
N ARG A 53 -14.36 -20.28 -7.12
CA ARG A 53 -15.75 -20.02 -6.73
C ARG A 53 -16.68 -19.97 -7.93
N PHE A 54 -16.23 -19.30 -9.00
CA PHE A 54 -16.97 -19.19 -10.25
C PHE A 54 -17.20 -20.55 -10.89
N ASP A 55 -16.14 -21.34 -11.05
CA ASP A 55 -16.21 -22.68 -11.65
C ASP A 55 -17.14 -23.63 -10.87
N GLN A 56 -17.17 -23.50 -9.53
CA GLN A 56 -18.03 -24.30 -8.66
C GLN A 56 -19.46 -23.75 -8.53
N ARG A 57 -19.77 -22.60 -9.15
CA ARG A 57 -21.02 -21.84 -8.98
C ARG A 57 -21.32 -21.51 -7.51
N ASP A 58 -20.27 -21.35 -6.68
CA ASP A 58 -20.37 -21.08 -5.25
C ASP A 58 -20.57 -19.58 -4.98
N LEU A 59 -21.79 -19.10 -5.26
CA LEU A 59 -22.14 -17.69 -5.08
C LEU A 59 -22.04 -17.23 -3.61
N LYS A 60 -22.40 -18.11 -2.66
CA LYS A 60 -22.30 -17.82 -1.23
C LYS A 60 -20.83 -17.72 -0.79
N GLY A 61 -19.96 -18.55 -1.35
CA GLY A 61 -18.51 -18.44 -1.17
C GLY A 61 -17.96 -17.13 -1.70
N SER A 62 -18.33 -16.73 -2.93
CA SER A 62 -17.93 -15.43 -3.49
C SER A 62 -18.37 -14.25 -2.63
N GLN A 63 -19.59 -14.29 -2.09
CA GLN A 63 -20.08 -13.23 -1.19
C GLN A 63 -19.27 -13.19 0.12
N ARG A 64 -18.97 -14.35 0.71
CA ARG A 64 -18.12 -14.43 1.92
C ARG A 64 -16.71 -13.90 1.66
N ASP A 65 -16.10 -14.26 0.54
CA ASP A 65 -14.77 -13.77 0.15
C ASP A 65 -14.77 -12.25 -0.05
N ALA A 66 -15.87 -11.67 -0.58
CA ALA A 66 -16.02 -10.21 -0.72
C ALA A 66 -16.10 -9.51 0.65
N VAL A 67 -16.89 -10.05 1.60
CA VAL A 67 -16.97 -9.53 2.97
C VAL A 67 -15.61 -9.63 3.66
N GLU A 68 -14.95 -10.78 3.57
CA GLU A 68 -13.62 -11.01 4.15
C GLU A 68 -12.60 -9.97 3.66
N ARG A 69 -12.62 -9.64 2.35
CA ARG A 69 -11.73 -8.60 1.76
C ARG A 69 -12.01 -7.20 2.29
N ILE A 70 -13.28 -6.85 2.49
CA ILE A 70 -13.67 -5.54 3.03
C ILE A 70 -13.19 -5.40 4.48
N GLU A 71 -13.41 -6.44 5.29
CA GLU A 71 -13.01 -6.46 6.71
C GLU A 71 -11.48 -6.58 6.90
N LEU A 72 -10.77 -7.19 5.94
CA LEU A 72 -9.33 -7.41 6.00
C LEU A 72 -8.56 -6.11 6.23
N TYR A 73 -8.92 -5.04 5.52
CA TYR A 73 -8.23 -3.77 5.62
C TYR A 73 -8.29 -3.20 7.05
N ASP A 74 -9.49 -3.21 7.64
CA ASP A 74 -9.73 -2.69 8.98
C ASP A 74 -8.95 -3.45 10.05
N ARG A 75 -8.88 -4.79 9.91
CA ARG A 75 -8.10 -5.65 10.81
C ARG A 75 -6.61 -5.34 10.75
N PHE A 76 -6.05 -5.18 9.55
CA PHE A 76 -4.63 -4.87 9.38
C PHE A 76 -4.29 -3.48 9.92
N VAL A 77 -5.11 -2.46 9.66
CA VAL A 77 -4.93 -1.11 10.23
C VAL A 77 -4.94 -1.16 11.76
N THR A 78 -5.94 -1.83 12.35
CA THR A 78 -6.09 -1.92 13.82
C THR A 78 -4.92 -2.69 14.46
N SER A 79 -4.51 -3.82 13.87
CA SER A 79 -3.36 -4.60 14.36
C SER A 79 -2.07 -3.80 14.28
N THR A 80 -1.84 -3.10 13.17
CA THR A 80 -0.64 -2.27 12.98
C THR A 80 -0.58 -1.15 14.02
N ILE A 81 -1.72 -0.49 14.32
CA ILE A 81 -1.81 0.52 15.36
C ILE A 81 -1.40 -0.06 16.72
N ALA A 82 -2.00 -1.18 17.13
CA ALA A 82 -1.68 -1.81 18.41
C ALA A 82 -0.20 -2.18 18.53
N GLN A 83 0.41 -2.70 17.45
CA GLN A 83 1.83 -3.02 17.42
C GLN A 83 2.73 -1.78 17.48
N LEU A 84 2.33 -0.68 16.84
CA LEU A 84 3.04 0.60 16.90
C LEU A 84 2.93 1.23 18.30
N GLU A 85 1.77 1.16 18.95
CA GLU A 85 1.59 1.64 20.32
C GLU A 85 2.50 0.91 21.30
N LEU A 86 2.66 -0.41 21.17
CA LEU A 86 3.61 -1.19 21.97
C LEU A 86 5.07 -0.79 21.71
N LYS A 87 5.43 -0.52 20.45
CA LYS A 87 6.81 -0.13 20.07
C LYS A 87 7.15 1.30 20.51
N LEU A 88 6.18 2.21 20.44
CA LEU A 88 6.37 3.63 20.72
C LEU A 88 6.13 3.97 22.21
N GLY A 89 5.36 3.14 22.92
CA GLY A 89 5.02 3.33 24.33
C GLY A 89 4.37 4.69 24.58
N ALA A 90 4.87 5.43 25.58
CA ALA A 90 4.38 6.77 25.93
C ALA A 90 4.53 7.79 24.79
N ARG A 91 5.36 7.50 23.77
CA ARG A 91 5.59 8.38 22.61
C ARG A 91 4.68 8.04 21.42
N SER A 92 3.71 7.14 21.60
CA SER A 92 2.76 6.73 20.55
C SER A 92 1.98 7.89 19.94
N HIS A 93 1.74 8.96 20.71
CA HIS A 93 1.01 10.15 20.27
C HIS A 93 1.92 11.38 20.05
N ASP A 94 3.24 11.19 19.99
CA ASP A 94 4.20 12.26 19.70
C ASP A 94 4.18 12.63 18.21
N LYS A 95 3.57 13.77 17.88
CA LYS A 95 3.45 14.25 16.49
C LYS A 95 4.80 14.52 15.81
N THR A 96 5.81 14.95 16.56
CA THR A 96 7.15 15.20 16.01
C THR A 96 7.81 13.88 15.61
N LEU A 97 7.63 12.84 16.44
CA LEU A 97 8.09 11.50 16.10
C LEU A 97 7.35 10.94 14.88
N TRP A 98 6.03 11.13 14.80
CA TRP A 98 5.24 10.68 13.64
C TRP A 98 5.58 11.41 12.34
N HIS A 99 5.97 12.68 12.41
CA HIS A 99 6.52 13.39 11.26
C HIS A 99 7.82 12.72 10.76
N GLN A 100 8.72 12.34 11.66
CA GLN A 100 9.95 11.61 11.30
C GLN A 100 9.64 10.22 10.74
N ILE A 101 8.67 9.49 11.31
CA ILE A 101 8.21 8.19 10.81
C ILE A 101 7.63 8.34 9.40
N ARG A 102 6.81 9.37 9.14
CA ARG A 102 6.27 9.66 7.81
C ARG A 102 7.38 9.89 6.78
N GLN A 103 8.42 10.65 7.13
CA GLN A 103 9.56 10.89 6.25
C GLN A 103 10.33 9.60 5.96
N ALA A 104 10.69 8.83 6.99
CA ALA A 104 11.38 7.55 6.81
C ALA A 104 10.56 6.54 6.00
N PHE A 105 9.24 6.51 6.21
CA PHE A 105 8.29 5.70 5.44
C PHE A 105 8.26 6.12 3.97
N ALA A 106 8.16 7.43 3.67
CA ALA A 106 8.19 7.93 2.30
C ALA A 106 9.47 7.52 1.57
N THR A 107 10.63 7.61 2.25
CA THR A 107 11.91 7.14 1.70
C THR A 107 11.90 5.63 1.44
N ALA A 108 11.34 4.83 2.35
CA ALA A 108 11.30 3.37 2.22
C ALA A 108 10.47 2.88 1.03
N ILE A 109 9.40 3.61 0.65
CA ILE A 109 8.49 3.20 -0.42
C ILE A 109 8.78 3.89 -1.77
N ALA A 110 9.75 4.80 -1.83
CA ALA A 110 10.02 5.61 -3.01
C ALA A 110 10.34 4.79 -4.27
N GLY A 111 10.94 3.60 -4.11
CA GLY A 111 11.26 2.69 -5.21
C GLY A 111 10.17 1.67 -5.55
N LEU A 112 9.05 1.64 -4.82
CA LEU A 112 7.98 0.67 -5.08
C LEU A 112 7.10 1.12 -6.25
N PRO A 113 6.74 0.21 -7.17
CA PRO A 113 5.71 0.48 -8.16
C PRO A 113 4.36 0.63 -7.45
N ASP A 114 3.61 1.68 -7.79
CA ASP A 114 2.31 2.01 -7.17
C ASP A 114 2.38 2.18 -5.64
N ASN A 115 3.19 3.14 -5.19
CA ASN A 115 3.33 3.47 -3.76
C ASN A 115 2.13 4.24 -3.18
N GLU A 116 1.16 4.63 -4.00
CA GLU A 116 0.04 5.47 -3.59
C GLU A 116 -0.93 4.75 -2.66
N PHE A 117 -1.16 3.47 -2.90
CA PHE A 117 -1.99 2.68 -2.00
C PHE A 117 -1.29 2.46 -0.64
N THR A 118 0.04 2.35 -0.66
CA THR A 118 0.86 2.24 0.55
C THR A 118 0.78 3.52 1.40
N LYS A 119 0.83 4.70 0.77
CA LYS A 119 0.60 6.00 1.45
C LYS A 119 -0.80 6.11 2.05
N THR A 120 -1.82 5.60 1.36
CA THR A 120 -3.21 5.58 1.87
C THR A 120 -3.35 4.72 3.13
N PHE A 121 -2.65 3.58 3.18
CA PHE A 121 -2.59 2.72 4.36
C PHE A 121 -1.95 3.44 5.55
N PHE A 122 -0.83 4.14 5.33
CA PHE A 122 -0.20 4.99 6.35
C PHE A 122 -1.16 6.07 6.88
N SER A 123 -1.82 6.82 5.99
CA SER A 123 -2.79 7.85 6.39
C SER A 123 -3.97 7.26 7.17
N SER A 124 -4.39 6.03 6.87
CA SER A 124 -5.45 5.35 7.63
C SER A 124 -5.03 5.06 9.07
N ILE A 125 -3.78 4.64 9.27
CA ILE A 125 -3.19 4.40 10.59
C ILE A 125 -3.15 5.71 11.39
N THR A 126 -2.59 6.78 10.82
CA THR A 126 -2.40 8.03 11.56
C THR A 126 -3.73 8.73 11.83
N ARG A 127 -4.67 8.73 10.88
CA ARG A 127 -6.01 9.31 11.12
C ARG A 127 -6.75 8.60 12.25
N ARG A 128 -6.68 7.27 12.31
CA ARG A 128 -7.33 6.48 13.37
C ARG A 128 -6.65 6.69 14.72
N LEU A 129 -5.32 6.62 14.78
CA LEU A 129 -4.55 6.81 16.01
C LEU A 129 -4.75 8.20 16.62
N PHE A 130 -4.75 9.25 15.81
CA PHE A 130 -4.86 10.63 16.29
C PHE A 130 -6.30 11.15 16.38
N HIS A 131 -7.31 10.32 16.06
CA HIS A 131 -8.71 10.74 15.91
C HIS A 131 -8.84 12.01 15.06
N THR A 132 -8.11 12.06 13.94
CA THR A 132 -7.93 13.30 13.18
C THR A 132 -9.24 13.73 12.51
N VAL A 133 -9.71 14.93 12.87
CA VAL A 133 -10.79 15.64 12.16
C VAL A 133 -10.14 16.69 11.25
N GLY A 134 -10.51 16.68 9.96
CA GLY A 134 -9.90 17.56 8.95
C GLY A 134 -8.64 16.97 8.32
N VAL A 135 -7.60 17.79 8.17
CA VAL A 135 -6.35 17.47 7.45
C VAL A 135 -5.14 17.72 8.35
N ALA A 136 -4.21 16.77 8.41
CA ALA A 136 -3.00 16.81 9.24
C ALA A 136 -1.72 16.50 8.43
N ARG A 137 -1.38 17.38 7.47
CA ARG A 137 -0.26 17.22 6.50
C ARG A 137 1.10 16.81 7.10
N ALA A 138 1.36 17.15 8.36
CA ALA A 138 2.61 16.77 9.03
C ALA A 138 2.72 15.25 9.26
N ILE A 139 1.60 14.55 9.36
CA ILE A 139 1.51 13.15 9.78
C ILE A 139 0.60 12.30 8.87
N GLU A 140 0.16 12.81 7.74
CA GLU A 140 -0.59 12.05 6.73
C GLU A 140 -0.14 12.46 5.31
N PHE A 141 -0.35 11.58 4.33
CA PHE A 141 -0.24 11.95 2.91
C PHE A 141 -1.60 12.45 2.44
N VAL A 142 -1.66 13.70 1.99
CA VAL A 142 -2.90 14.30 1.46
C VAL A 142 -3.05 14.04 -0.03
N ALA A 143 -4.26 14.21 -0.56
CA ALA A 143 -4.58 13.92 -1.97
C ALA A 143 -3.63 14.59 -2.99
N THR A 144 -3.08 15.77 -2.68
CA THR A 144 -2.11 16.45 -3.57
C THR A 144 -0.74 15.77 -3.63
N GLU A 145 -0.45 14.86 -2.70
CA GLU A 145 0.77 14.04 -2.64
C GLU A 145 0.54 12.63 -3.20
N LEU A 146 -0.70 12.37 -3.64
CA LEU A 146 -1.08 11.14 -4.32
C LEU A 146 -1.23 11.42 -5.81
N ASP A 147 -0.38 10.81 -6.64
CA ASP A 147 -0.59 10.76 -8.09
C ASP A 147 -0.74 9.30 -8.52
N PRO A 148 -1.98 8.77 -8.56
CA PRO A 148 -2.25 7.39 -8.96
C PRO A 148 -1.75 7.05 -10.36
N LEU A 149 -1.48 8.06 -11.20
CA LEU A 149 -1.05 7.88 -12.58
C LEU A 149 0.46 8.09 -12.77
N ALA A 150 1.15 8.76 -11.83
CA ALA A 150 2.59 8.98 -11.90
C ALA A 150 3.41 7.69 -11.99
N SER A 151 2.91 6.60 -11.39
CA SER A 151 3.59 5.31 -11.35
C SER A 151 3.14 4.33 -12.44
N VAL A 152 2.32 4.75 -13.41
CA VAL A 152 1.94 3.92 -14.57
C VAL A 152 3.10 3.87 -15.57
N THR A 153 4.19 3.23 -15.15
CA THR A 153 5.37 2.94 -15.97
C THR A 153 5.54 1.43 -16.20
N SER A 154 4.78 0.60 -15.48
CA SER A 154 4.71 -0.84 -15.68
C SER A 154 3.94 -1.17 -16.96
N GLU A 155 4.48 -2.12 -17.72
CA GLU A 155 3.82 -2.68 -18.89
C GLU A 155 2.46 -3.25 -18.46
N VAL A 156 1.38 -2.63 -18.92
CA VAL A 156 0.03 -3.11 -18.64
C VAL A 156 -0.09 -4.51 -19.21
N ILE A 157 -0.34 -5.51 -18.36
CA ILE A 157 -0.64 -6.87 -18.82
C ILE A 157 -1.94 -6.79 -19.61
N LYS A 158 -1.82 -6.90 -20.92
CA LYS A 158 -2.94 -6.86 -21.85
C LYS A 158 -2.71 -7.89 -22.95
N ASP A 159 -3.78 -8.61 -23.29
CA ASP A 159 -3.82 -9.39 -24.50
C ASP A 159 -4.28 -8.47 -25.65
N THR A 160 -3.62 -8.55 -26.80
CA THR A 160 -3.97 -7.73 -27.98
C THR A 160 -4.58 -8.63 -29.05
N TYR A 161 -5.86 -8.42 -29.32
CA TYR A 161 -6.59 -9.12 -30.38
C TYR A 161 -6.76 -8.19 -31.57
N THR A 162 -6.42 -8.68 -32.77
CA THR A 162 -6.48 -7.87 -34.01
C THR A 162 -7.55 -8.43 -34.92
N ASN A 163 -8.43 -7.56 -35.43
CA ASN A 163 -9.45 -7.97 -36.39
C ASN A 163 -8.79 -8.22 -37.75
N ARG A 164 -8.79 -9.48 -38.21
CA ARG A 164 -8.16 -9.90 -39.47
C ARG A 164 -9.15 -10.01 -40.65
N GLY A 165 -10.33 -9.39 -40.55
CA GLY A 165 -11.32 -9.33 -41.62
C GLY A 165 -12.70 -9.89 -41.26
N ALA A 166 -12.84 -10.51 -40.09
CA ALA A 166 -14.12 -10.93 -39.54
C ALA A 166 -14.12 -10.72 -38.02
N LEU A 167 -15.13 -10.02 -37.50
CA LEU A 167 -15.27 -9.75 -36.08
C LEU A 167 -15.47 -11.04 -35.27
N SER A 168 -16.20 -12.01 -35.82
CA SER A 168 -16.43 -13.31 -35.19
C SER A 168 -15.13 -14.04 -34.87
N LEU A 169 -14.14 -14.01 -35.76
CA LEU A 169 -12.84 -14.65 -35.52
C LEU A 169 -12.06 -13.97 -34.38
N LEU A 170 -12.16 -12.65 -34.25
CA LEU A 170 -11.58 -11.93 -33.11
C LEU A 170 -12.25 -12.32 -31.80
N VAL A 171 -13.59 -12.40 -31.80
CA VAL A 171 -14.38 -12.77 -30.62
C VAL A 171 -14.09 -14.22 -30.24
N GLU A 172 -13.97 -15.13 -31.22
CA GLU A 172 -13.55 -16.51 -31.01
C GLU A 172 -12.17 -16.58 -30.33
N ASP A 173 -11.15 -15.90 -30.88
CA ASP A 173 -9.81 -15.82 -30.27
C ASP A 173 -9.86 -15.29 -28.82
N LEU A 174 -10.70 -14.28 -28.57
CA LEU A 174 -10.88 -13.69 -27.24
C LEU A 174 -11.51 -14.69 -26.27
N LEU A 175 -12.61 -15.34 -26.66
CA LEU A 175 -13.35 -16.26 -25.80
C LEU A 175 -12.58 -17.55 -25.55
N ASP A 176 -11.79 -18.03 -26.51
CA ASP A 176 -10.93 -19.22 -26.37
C ASP A 176 -9.76 -18.95 -25.41
N ASN A 177 -9.22 -17.72 -25.39
CA ASN A 177 -8.17 -17.34 -24.45
C ASN A 177 -8.68 -17.13 -23.00
N LEU A 178 -10.00 -17.15 -22.76
CA LEU A 178 -10.55 -17.12 -21.41
C LEU A 178 -10.45 -18.50 -20.77
N HIS A 179 -9.51 -18.66 -19.84
CA HIS A 179 -9.20 -19.93 -19.17
C HIS A 179 -10.22 -20.28 -18.05
N TYR A 180 -11.50 -20.41 -18.38
CA TYR A 180 -12.51 -20.95 -17.46
C TYR A 180 -12.54 -22.48 -17.53
N ARG A 181 -12.71 -23.17 -16.38
CA ARG A 181 -12.87 -24.64 -16.40
C ARG A 181 -14.28 -25.06 -16.81
N SER A 182 -15.24 -24.15 -16.69
CA SER A 182 -16.63 -24.36 -17.09
C SER A 182 -16.77 -24.33 -18.61
N ARG A 183 -17.50 -25.31 -19.17
CA ARG A 183 -17.80 -25.31 -20.61
C ARG A 183 -18.78 -24.18 -20.97
N TRP A 184 -18.58 -23.60 -22.14
CA TRP A 184 -19.57 -22.75 -22.78
C TRP A 184 -20.88 -23.51 -22.99
N ARG A 185 -22.01 -22.84 -22.74
CA ARG A 185 -23.34 -23.41 -23.00
C ARG A 185 -23.58 -23.56 -24.50
N ASP A 186 -23.21 -22.53 -25.25
CA ASP A 186 -23.28 -22.48 -26.71
C ASP A 186 -22.19 -21.48 -27.17
N PHE A 187 -21.04 -22.00 -27.60
CA PHE A 187 -19.88 -21.19 -27.95
C PHE A 187 -20.13 -20.42 -29.26
N ASP A 188 -20.65 -21.11 -30.28
CA ASP A 188 -20.91 -20.52 -31.60
C ASP A 188 -21.92 -19.37 -31.51
N HIS A 189 -22.98 -19.53 -30.71
CA HIS A 189 -23.92 -18.44 -30.46
C HIS A 189 -23.27 -17.28 -29.70
N SER A 190 -22.38 -17.54 -28.74
CA SER A 190 -21.64 -16.50 -28.02
C SER A 190 -20.64 -15.75 -28.89
N VAL A 191 -20.13 -16.36 -29.96
CA VAL A 191 -19.26 -15.69 -30.95
C VAL A 191 -20.07 -14.76 -31.87
N GLN A 192 -21.35 -15.03 -32.09
CA GLN A 192 -22.20 -14.31 -33.05
C GLN A 192 -22.95 -13.10 -32.47
N HIS A 193 -23.13 -13.01 -31.15
CA HIS A 193 -24.01 -12.04 -30.47
C HIS A 193 -23.33 -11.35 -29.28
#